data_AF-A0ABD5XJC8-F1
#
_entry.id   AF-A0ABD5XJC8-F1
#
_cell.length_a   1.000
_cell.length_b   1.000
_cell.length_c   1.000
_cell.angle_alpha   90.00
_cell.angle_beta   90.00
_cell.angle_gamma   90.00
#
_symmetry.space_group_name_H-M   'P 1'
#
loop_
_entity.id
_entity.type
_entity.pdbx_description
1 polymer ?
#
loop_
_entity_poly.entity_id
_entity_poly.type
_entity_poly.pdbx_seq_one_letter_code
_entity_poly.pdbx_strand_id
1 'polypeptide(L)'
;WADALSAFLTAHARYDGLRARFANEQGDEFEIPLVDAWGEEYSKKQYARAMALQRQMAGGDRPSGGESIAAWDSPATAMLTLTASSVPDGTRVPPVEHADAVHDSFSYDGVRDTLRNTMEYHLGLDADQWGYWLQAEPHGMDGDGSGMNACYTHLHVGVYFDTEPLGLDDDLHSVGSEFERVIDKHVEVCEYAGRSAHDYDTITDYVEESNGCISLNASVENMGSYLAAYMGGYTEELLDKPIEYLAWGSIYWSAARRRTSRSKVLTEAIAADACEQRAESDESNQTDAHGDAVVWDDGRGPDVVCECCGSGWAIDQSRLDAPVSDDDLSDALDAEGESDETERELTLAERWPTATAAASVGESTTKTRIRKRVETELKYCNDVPTVAEMLGRNMIDPKHAEFVESVMNGEDDSEPESFRRASLDSEWHLEAIVDRDGEEHAPNGGGVDMAPLKLPVQRILDETRLRHSLGRGEMWRCSKCNFAYHDDGTVHARHFVEEHGITDPESADHVLLVDDYYDEDRECMRHPAERHDSG
;
A
#
# COMPACT_ATOMS: atom_id res chain seq x y z
N TRP A 1 -14.32 -27.13 -16.54
CA TRP A 1 -15.00 -27.40 -15.26
C TRP A 1 -14.41 -28.58 -14.50
N ALA A 2 -14.60 -29.83 -14.91
CA ALA A 2 -14.09 -30.99 -14.15
C ALA A 2 -12.57 -30.91 -13.88
N ASP A 3 -11.76 -30.59 -14.89
CA ASP A 3 -10.31 -30.43 -14.72
C ASP A 3 -9.95 -29.25 -13.79
N ALA A 4 -10.67 -28.13 -13.92
CA ALA A 4 -10.47 -26.94 -13.08
C ALA A 4 -10.85 -27.23 -11.61
N LEU A 5 -11.96 -27.93 -11.38
CA LEU A 5 -12.38 -28.38 -10.07
C LEU A 5 -11.35 -29.34 -9.45
N SER A 6 -10.87 -30.32 -10.23
CA SER A 6 -9.83 -31.24 -9.76
C SER A 6 -8.54 -30.51 -9.39
N ALA A 7 -8.12 -29.54 -10.19
CA ALA A 7 -6.93 -28.73 -9.93
C ALA A 7 -7.11 -27.85 -8.67
N PHE A 8 -8.26 -27.19 -8.54
CA PHE A 8 -8.63 -26.39 -7.38
C PHE A 8 -8.61 -27.21 -6.08
N LEU A 9 -9.30 -28.35 -6.05
CA LEU A 9 -9.33 -29.22 -4.87
C LEU A 9 -7.96 -29.82 -4.53
N THR A 10 -7.15 -30.14 -5.55
CA THR A 10 -5.77 -30.61 -5.34
C THR A 10 -4.89 -29.51 -4.75
N ALA A 11 -5.06 -28.26 -5.20
CA ALA A 11 -4.34 -27.11 -4.66
C ALA A 11 -4.73 -26.85 -3.19
N HIS A 12 -6.02 -26.90 -2.88
CA HIS A 12 -6.51 -26.79 -1.50
C HIS A 12 -5.94 -27.89 -0.59
N ALA A 13 -5.98 -29.15 -1.05
CA ALA A 13 -5.44 -30.28 -0.28
C ALA A 13 -3.92 -30.21 -0.05
N ARG A 14 -3.17 -29.50 -0.89
CA ARG A 14 -1.73 -29.24 -0.69
C ARG A 14 -1.47 -28.10 0.29
N TYR A 15 -2.44 -27.21 0.47
CA TYR A 15 -2.36 -26.11 1.42
C TYR A 15 -2.49 -26.60 2.86
N ASP A 16 -3.23 -27.69 3.06
CA ASP A 16 -3.35 -28.35 4.36
C ASP A 16 -1.99 -28.79 4.90
N GLY A 17 -1.67 -28.31 6.10
CA GLY A 17 -0.39 -28.56 6.78
C GLY A 17 0.77 -27.65 6.39
N LEU A 18 0.59 -26.67 5.50
CA LEU A 18 1.61 -25.66 5.21
C LEU A 18 1.83 -24.73 6.43
N ARG A 19 3.07 -24.31 6.64
CA ARG A 19 3.46 -23.39 7.70
C ARG A 19 4.40 -22.30 7.16
N ALA A 20 4.28 -21.10 7.70
CA ALA A 20 5.24 -20.03 7.52
C ALA A 20 6.22 -20.03 8.69
N ARG A 21 7.51 -20.17 8.42
CA ARG A 21 8.58 -20.04 9.41
C ARG A 21 9.11 -18.62 9.43
N PHE A 22 9.16 -18.05 10.63
CA PHE A 22 9.74 -16.75 10.89
C PHE A 22 11.03 -16.91 11.68
N ALA A 23 12.03 -16.12 11.33
CA ALA A 23 13.31 -16.04 12.03
C ALA A 23 13.63 -14.59 12.40
N ASN A 24 14.49 -14.39 13.40
CA ASN A 24 15.06 -13.10 13.75
C ASN A 24 16.60 -13.10 13.60
N GLU A 25 17.24 -11.95 13.74
CA GLU A 25 18.71 -11.84 13.64
C GLU A 25 19.46 -12.56 14.77
N GLN A 26 18.76 -12.94 15.84
CA GLN A 26 19.31 -13.70 16.98
C GLN A 26 19.31 -15.22 16.73
N GLY A 27 18.66 -15.67 15.65
CA GLY A 27 18.54 -17.08 15.29
C GLY A 27 17.41 -17.82 16.02
N ASP A 28 16.47 -17.09 16.64
CA ASP A 28 15.23 -17.70 17.13
C ASP A 28 14.28 -17.90 15.94
N GLU A 29 13.49 -18.98 16.00
CA GLU A 29 12.56 -19.37 14.95
C GLU A 29 11.21 -19.79 15.54
N PHE A 30 10.12 -19.51 14.83
CA PHE A 30 8.82 -20.12 15.08
C PHE A 30 8.03 -20.33 13.79
N GLU A 31 7.03 -21.22 13.84
CA GLU A 31 6.17 -21.54 12.70
C GLU A 31 4.72 -21.17 12.99
N ILE A 32 4.04 -20.55 12.03
CA ILE A 32 2.59 -20.33 12.05
C ILE A 32 1.95 -21.16 10.93
N PRO A 33 0.86 -21.89 11.18
CA PRO A 33 0.07 -22.52 10.12
C PRO A 33 -0.42 -21.51 9.08
N LEU A 34 -0.26 -21.82 7.80
CA LEU A 34 -0.87 -21.02 6.75
C LEU A 34 -2.36 -21.33 6.64
N VAL A 35 -3.14 -20.30 6.40
CA VAL A 35 -4.59 -20.40 6.26
C VAL A 35 -4.99 -20.21 4.80
N ASP A 36 -5.75 -21.16 4.25
CA ASP A 36 -6.32 -21.03 2.91
C ASP A 36 -7.56 -20.11 2.96
N ALA A 37 -7.73 -19.28 1.95
CA ALA A 37 -8.92 -18.47 1.77
C ALA A 37 -10.21 -19.30 1.71
N TRP A 38 -10.13 -20.59 1.35
CA TRP A 38 -11.29 -21.49 1.26
C TRP A 38 -11.60 -22.27 2.54
N GLY A 39 -10.76 -22.14 3.58
CA GLY A 39 -10.90 -22.86 4.85
C GLY A 39 -11.76 -22.14 5.90
N GLU A 40 -12.13 -22.87 6.95
CA GLU A 40 -12.99 -22.40 8.05
C GLU A 40 -12.42 -21.14 8.75
N GLU A 41 -11.11 -21.10 9.00
CA GLU A 41 -10.47 -19.99 9.69
C GLU A 41 -10.55 -18.67 8.90
N TYR A 42 -10.47 -18.73 7.56
CA TYR A 42 -10.71 -17.55 6.74
C TYR A 42 -12.15 -17.04 6.89
N SER A 43 -13.14 -17.93 6.86
CA SER A 43 -14.54 -17.57 7.09
C SER A 43 -14.74 -16.94 8.47
N LYS A 44 -14.17 -17.52 9.53
CA LYS A 44 -14.19 -16.95 10.89
C LYS A 44 -13.57 -15.56 10.94
N LYS A 45 -12.44 -15.35 10.25
CA LYS A 45 -11.77 -14.03 10.16
C LYS A 45 -12.67 -13.00 9.50
N GLN A 46 -13.40 -13.35 8.45
CA GLN A 46 -14.29 -12.41 7.77
C GLN A 46 -15.55 -12.13 8.57
N TYR A 47 -16.10 -13.12 9.26
CA TYR A 47 -17.15 -12.91 10.26
C TYR A 47 -16.71 -11.94 11.36
N ALA A 48 -15.51 -12.14 11.93
CA ALA A 48 -14.97 -11.25 12.95
C ALA A 48 -14.83 -9.79 12.44
N ARG A 49 -14.42 -9.61 11.18
CA ARG A 49 -14.37 -8.30 10.51
C ARG A 49 -15.75 -7.67 10.35
N ALA A 50 -16.75 -8.47 10.00
CA ALA A 50 -18.11 -7.97 9.85
C ALA A 50 -18.71 -7.54 11.20
N MET A 51 -18.43 -8.29 12.28
CA MET A 51 -18.78 -7.91 13.64
C MET A 51 -18.02 -6.66 14.12
N ALA A 52 -16.77 -6.47 13.68
CA ALA A 52 -15.99 -5.25 13.95
C ALA A 52 -16.67 -4.02 13.37
N LEU A 53 -17.16 -4.10 12.13
CA LEU A 53 -17.90 -2.98 11.51
C LEU A 53 -19.15 -2.62 12.31
N GLN A 54 -19.94 -3.60 12.75
CA GLN A 54 -21.12 -3.36 13.58
C GLN A 54 -20.74 -2.59 14.86
N ARG A 55 -19.68 -3.01 15.56
CA ARG A 55 -19.22 -2.34 16.78
C ARG A 55 -18.72 -0.93 16.53
N GLN A 56 -17.98 -0.72 15.45
CA GLN A 56 -17.40 0.59 15.16
C GLN A 56 -18.45 1.59 14.68
N MET A 57 -19.47 1.14 13.93
CA MET A 57 -20.50 2.03 13.39
C MET A 57 -21.63 2.28 14.39
N ALA A 58 -22.13 1.24 15.07
CA ALA A 58 -23.30 1.32 15.94
C ALA A 58 -22.99 1.11 17.43
N GLY A 59 -21.72 0.90 17.79
CA GLY A 59 -21.32 0.60 19.15
C GLY A 59 -21.57 -0.86 19.55
N GLY A 60 -21.27 -1.16 20.81
CA GLY A 60 -21.54 -2.46 21.44
C GLY A 60 -20.31 -3.12 22.05
N ASP A 61 -20.53 -4.25 22.71
CA ASP A 61 -19.50 -4.93 23.51
C ASP A 61 -18.44 -5.62 22.64
N ARG A 62 -17.16 -5.40 22.95
CA ARG A 62 -16.03 -6.09 22.34
C ARG A 62 -15.79 -7.43 23.04
N PRO A 63 -15.35 -8.48 22.31
CA PRO A 63 -15.03 -9.78 22.91
C PRO A 63 -13.93 -9.73 23.98
N SER A 64 -13.03 -8.74 23.91
CA SER A 64 -11.99 -8.45 24.91
C SER A 64 -12.51 -7.86 26.21
N GLY A 65 -13.79 -7.48 26.28
CA GLY A 65 -14.45 -6.97 27.49
C GLY A 65 -14.59 -5.44 27.56
N GLY A 66 -14.03 -4.69 26.61
CA GLY A 66 -14.31 -3.27 26.44
C GLY A 66 -15.62 -2.99 25.68
N GLU A 67 -15.99 -1.72 25.63
CA GLU A 67 -17.18 -1.24 24.91
C GLU A 67 -16.74 -0.36 23.73
N SER A 68 -17.33 -0.58 22.56
CA SER A 68 -17.13 0.28 21.40
C SER A 68 -18.14 1.41 21.39
N ILE A 69 -17.64 2.64 21.25
CA ILE A 69 -18.47 3.82 21.01
C ILE A 69 -18.83 3.85 19.53
N ALA A 70 -20.10 4.11 19.22
CA ALA A 70 -20.57 4.27 17.85
C ALA A 70 -19.89 5.49 17.21
N ALA A 71 -19.30 5.31 16.02
CA ALA A 71 -18.76 6.41 15.24
C ALA A 71 -19.84 7.17 14.47
N TRP A 72 -20.99 6.53 14.21
CA TRP A 72 -22.12 7.09 13.48
C TRP A 72 -23.34 7.19 14.38
N ASP A 73 -24.11 8.25 14.20
CA ASP A 73 -25.27 8.54 15.05
C ASP A 73 -26.49 7.71 14.64
N SER A 74 -26.70 7.49 13.33
CA SER A 74 -27.82 6.71 12.79
C SER A 74 -27.35 5.77 11.66
N PRO A 75 -26.67 4.66 12.00
CA PRO A 75 -26.07 3.77 11.01
C PRO A 75 -27.12 2.87 10.32
N ALA A 76 -27.17 2.93 8.98
CA ALA A 76 -28.02 2.11 8.13
C ALA A 76 -27.21 1.31 7.10
N THR A 77 -27.86 0.32 6.48
CA THR A 77 -27.27 -0.47 5.40
C THR A 77 -28.16 -0.60 4.18
N ALA A 78 -27.54 -0.78 3.02
CA ALA A 78 -28.20 -1.21 1.79
C ALA A 78 -27.47 -2.42 1.22
N MET A 79 -28.22 -3.33 0.61
CA MET A 79 -27.69 -4.46 -0.14
C MET A 79 -28.03 -4.27 -1.61
N LEU A 80 -27.01 -4.20 -2.45
CA LEU A 80 -27.17 -4.17 -3.90
C LEU A 80 -26.72 -5.50 -4.48
N THR A 81 -27.59 -6.12 -5.28
CA THR A 81 -27.28 -7.40 -5.94
C THR A 81 -26.99 -7.13 -7.41
N LEU A 82 -25.74 -7.38 -7.82
CA LEU A 82 -25.27 -7.24 -9.19
C LEU A 82 -25.08 -8.62 -9.80
N THR A 83 -25.78 -8.91 -10.89
CA THR A 83 -25.80 -10.25 -11.49
C THR A 83 -25.84 -10.20 -13.02
N ALA A 84 -25.52 -11.31 -13.66
CA ALA A 84 -25.62 -11.47 -15.10
C ALA A 84 -26.27 -12.80 -15.46
N SER A 85 -26.89 -12.85 -16.64
CA SER A 85 -27.37 -14.10 -17.22
C SER A 85 -26.20 -14.94 -17.72
N SER A 86 -26.22 -16.24 -17.43
CA SER A 86 -25.31 -17.20 -18.06
C SER A 86 -25.73 -17.57 -19.49
N VAL A 87 -26.92 -17.15 -19.94
CA VAL A 87 -27.50 -17.43 -21.27
C VAL A 87 -28.22 -16.20 -21.86
N PRO A 88 -27.57 -15.03 -21.96
CA PRO A 88 -28.21 -13.78 -22.38
C PRO A 88 -28.86 -13.90 -23.78
N ASP A 89 -28.18 -14.55 -24.72
CA ASP A 89 -28.66 -14.80 -26.09
C ASP A 89 -29.08 -16.27 -26.34
N GLY A 90 -29.41 -17.00 -25.27
CA GLY A 90 -29.72 -18.43 -25.32
C GLY A 90 -28.50 -19.35 -25.52
N THR A 91 -27.30 -18.80 -25.66
CA THR A 91 -26.03 -19.55 -25.67
C THR A 91 -25.33 -19.37 -24.33
N ARG A 92 -24.74 -20.45 -23.80
CA ARG A 92 -24.05 -20.44 -22.51
C ARG A 92 -22.75 -19.65 -22.59
N VAL A 93 -22.60 -18.65 -21.73
CA VAL A 93 -21.38 -17.85 -21.59
C VAL A 93 -20.32 -18.66 -20.84
N PRO A 94 -19.03 -18.58 -21.21
CA PRO A 94 -17.94 -19.11 -20.39
C PRO A 94 -17.95 -18.54 -18.97
N PRO A 95 -17.86 -19.37 -17.90
CA PRO A 95 -18.01 -18.90 -16.52
C PRO A 95 -16.98 -17.85 -16.08
N VAL A 96 -15.75 -17.90 -16.61
CA VAL A 96 -14.71 -16.90 -16.32
C VAL A 96 -15.08 -15.56 -16.97
N GLU A 97 -15.48 -15.57 -18.25
CA GLU A 97 -15.92 -14.35 -18.96
C GLU A 97 -17.14 -13.72 -18.26
N HIS A 98 -18.09 -14.55 -17.80
CA HIS A 98 -19.21 -14.08 -17.00
C HIS A 98 -18.76 -13.44 -15.68
N ALA A 99 -17.89 -14.12 -14.91
CA ALA A 99 -17.39 -13.58 -13.64
C ALA A 99 -16.61 -12.28 -13.83
N ASP A 100 -15.79 -12.20 -14.89
CA ASP A 100 -15.05 -11.00 -15.26
C ASP A 100 -16.01 -9.86 -15.61
N ALA A 101 -17.00 -10.08 -16.48
CA ALA A 101 -18.00 -9.07 -16.84
C ALA A 101 -18.76 -8.51 -15.62
N VAL A 102 -19.09 -9.34 -14.62
CA VAL A 102 -19.75 -8.86 -13.40
C VAL A 102 -18.78 -8.06 -12.52
N HIS A 103 -17.56 -8.54 -12.28
CA HIS A 103 -16.55 -7.83 -11.48
C HIS A 103 -16.09 -6.52 -12.10
N ASP A 104 -15.89 -6.53 -13.41
CA ASP A 104 -15.34 -5.40 -14.15
C ASP A 104 -16.39 -4.28 -14.25
N SER A 105 -17.68 -4.64 -14.32
CA SER A 105 -18.78 -3.67 -14.22
C SER A 105 -18.69 -2.84 -12.93
N PHE A 106 -18.38 -3.48 -11.79
CA PHE A 106 -18.17 -2.80 -10.52
C PHE A 106 -16.87 -2.01 -10.48
N SER A 107 -15.76 -2.64 -10.86
CA SER A 107 -14.41 -2.15 -10.56
C SER A 107 -13.86 -1.15 -11.57
N TYR A 108 -14.24 -1.28 -12.84
CA TYR A 108 -13.62 -0.57 -13.97
C TYR A 108 -14.62 0.22 -14.81
N ASP A 109 -15.86 -0.27 -14.97
CA ASP A 109 -16.85 0.33 -15.88
C ASP A 109 -17.80 1.31 -15.19
N GLY A 110 -17.40 1.81 -14.03
CA GLY A 110 -17.98 2.99 -13.40
C GLY A 110 -19.14 2.75 -12.44
N VAL A 111 -19.59 1.51 -12.19
CA VAL A 111 -20.64 1.27 -11.17
C VAL A 111 -20.16 1.69 -9.77
N ARG A 112 -18.91 1.41 -9.39
CA ARG A 112 -18.34 1.92 -8.11
C ARG A 112 -18.27 3.45 -8.07
N ASP A 113 -17.94 4.10 -9.19
CA ASP A 113 -17.93 5.56 -9.24
C ASP A 113 -19.35 6.14 -9.17
N THR A 114 -20.35 5.47 -9.78
CA THR A 114 -21.75 5.81 -9.63
C THR A 114 -22.22 5.62 -8.19
N LEU A 115 -21.82 4.53 -7.51
CA LEU A 115 -22.11 4.35 -6.09
C LEU A 115 -21.51 5.50 -5.27
N ARG A 116 -20.23 5.85 -5.47
CA ARG A 116 -19.62 7.02 -4.80
C ARG A 116 -20.42 8.29 -5.06
N ASN A 117 -20.78 8.57 -6.31
CA ASN A 117 -21.55 9.78 -6.65
C ASN A 117 -22.95 9.75 -6.03
N THR A 118 -23.61 8.59 -5.96
CA THR A 118 -24.88 8.43 -5.24
C THR A 118 -24.71 8.82 -3.78
N MET A 119 -23.69 8.31 -3.09
CA MET A 119 -23.47 8.60 -1.67
C MET A 119 -23.05 10.06 -1.43
N GLU A 120 -22.04 10.55 -2.14
CA GLU A 120 -21.41 11.84 -1.84
C GLU A 120 -22.14 13.02 -2.51
N TYR A 121 -22.63 12.87 -3.73
CA TYR A 121 -23.23 13.98 -4.48
C TYR A 121 -24.76 14.00 -4.42
N HIS A 122 -25.43 12.84 -4.44
CA HIS A 122 -26.88 12.78 -4.43
C HIS A 122 -27.46 12.72 -3.02
N LEU A 123 -26.84 11.96 -2.12
CA LEU A 123 -27.23 11.89 -0.71
C LEU A 123 -26.49 12.92 0.14
N GLY A 124 -25.34 13.43 -0.30
CA GLY A 124 -24.63 14.52 0.38
C GLY A 124 -23.80 14.07 1.58
N LEU A 125 -23.38 12.81 1.60
CA LEU A 125 -22.52 12.26 2.65
C LEU A 125 -21.05 12.60 2.39
N ASP A 126 -20.32 12.87 3.46
CA ASP A 126 -18.86 12.96 3.42
C ASP A 126 -18.23 11.56 3.24
N ALA A 127 -16.98 11.53 2.78
CA ALA A 127 -16.32 10.28 2.39
C ALA A 127 -16.13 9.28 3.55
N ASP A 128 -16.16 9.73 4.80
CA ASP A 128 -16.07 8.93 6.04
C ASP A 128 -17.44 8.53 6.62
N GLN A 129 -18.53 9.07 6.10
CA GLN A 129 -19.91 8.78 6.52
C GLN A 129 -20.52 7.59 5.76
N TRP A 130 -19.76 6.95 4.87
CA TRP A 130 -20.20 5.74 4.18
C TRP A 130 -19.05 4.82 3.78
N GLY A 131 -19.38 3.57 3.47
CA GLY A 131 -18.44 2.60 2.94
C GLY A 131 -19.16 1.43 2.28
N TYR A 132 -18.40 0.57 1.60
CA TYR A 132 -18.96 -0.62 0.97
C TYR A 132 -18.10 -1.86 1.22
N TRP A 133 -18.79 -3.00 1.29
CA TRP A 133 -18.21 -4.34 1.26
C TRP A 133 -18.80 -5.07 0.05
N LEU A 134 -17.96 -5.37 -0.93
CA LEU A 134 -18.30 -6.22 -2.05
C LEU A 134 -17.97 -7.67 -1.73
N GLN A 135 -18.93 -8.55 -1.92
CA GLN A 135 -18.86 -9.97 -1.67
C GLN A 135 -19.38 -10.74 -2.89
N ALA A 136 -18.58 -11.66 -3.40
CA ALA A 136 -19.00 -12.57 -4.45
C ALA A 136 -19.55 -13.87 -3.89
N GLU A 137 -20.56 -14.42 -4.57
CA GLU A 137 -21.18 -15.70 -4.23
C GLU A 137 -21.66 -16.43 -5.50
N PRO A 138 -21.75 -17.78 -5.48
CA PRO A 138 -22.45 -18.53 -6.51
C PRO A 138 -23.97 -18.34 -6.47
N HIS A 139 -24.59 -18.21 -7.64
CA HIS A 139 -26.01 -18.44 -7.83
C HIS A 139 -26.41 -19.87 -7.44
N GLY A 140 -27.61 -20.00 -6.88
CA GLY A 140 -28.28 -21.28 -6.64
C GLY A 140 -27.98 -21.93 -5.29
N MET A 141 -27.41 -21.18 -4.33
CA MET A 141 -27.20 -21.67 -2.96
C MET A 141 -28.51 -21.79 -2.18
N ASP A 142 -29.49 -20.92 -2.43
CA ASP A 142 -30.82 -20.97 -1.85
C ASP A 142 -31.80 -21.73 -2.77
N GLY A 143 -32.30 -22.89 -2.34
CA GLY A 143 -33.34 -23.65 -3.05
C GLY A 143 -32.89 -25.01 -3.62
N ASP A 144 -33.48 -25.44 -4.73
CA ASP A 144 -33.25 -26.76 -5.35
C ASP A 144 -31.96 -26.89 -6.18
N GLY A 145 -31.08 -25.88 -6.10
CA GLY A 145 -29.77 -25.87 -6.77
C GLY A 145 -29.82 -25.90 -8.31
N SER A 146 -30.99 -25.71 -8.94
CA SER A 146 -31.21 -26.11 -10.33
C SER A 146 -31.41 -24.98 -11.35
N GLY A 147 -31.16 -23.73 -10.96
CA GLY A 147 -31.33 -22.56 -11.83
C GLY A 147 -30.35 -22.52 -13.01
N MET A 148 -30.74 -21.87 -14.11
CA MET A 148 -29.85 -21.74 -15.28
C MET A 148 -28.51 -21.06 -14.95
N ASN A 149 -28.49 -20.19 -13.92
CA ASN A 149 -27.28 -19.51 -13.46
C ASN A 149 -26.52 -20.26 -12.37
N ALA A 150 -26.91 -21.47 -11.96
CA ALA A 150 -26.21 -22.21 -10.91
C ALA A 150 -24.69 -22.24 -11.13
N CYS A 151 -23.91 -22.01 -10.06
CA CYS A 151 -22.44 -21.89 -10.06
C CYS A 151 -21.86 -20.61 -10.71
N TYR A 152 -22.67 -19.75 -11.33
CA TYR A 152 -22.19 -18.48 -11.87
C TYR A 152 -22.14 -17.40 -10.79
N THR A 153 -21.29 -16.40 -10.98
CA THR A 153 -21.07 -15.32 -10.00
C THR A 153 -22.25 -14.36 -9.93
N HIS A 154 -22.64 -13.96 -8.73
CA HIS A 154 -23.21 -12.63 -8.50
C HIS A 154 -22.40 -11.91 -7.41
N LEU A 155 -22.59 -10.59 -7.33
CA LEU A 155 -21.95 -9.74 -6.33
C LEU A 155 -23.02 -9.11 -5.45
N HIS A 156 -22.82 -9.23 -4.14
CA HIS A 156 -23.50 -8.49 -3.11
C HIS A 156 -22.62 -7.30 -2.72
N VAL A 157 -23.15 -6.09 -2.85
CA VAL A 157 -22.51 -4.87 -2.38
C VAL A 157 -23.27 -4.38 -1.16
N GLY A 158 -22.74 -4.72 0.02
CA GLY A 158 -23.23 -4.18 1.28
C GLY A 158 -22.70 -2.77 1.48
N VAL A 159 -23.58 -1.79 1.38
CA VAL A 159 -23.30 -0.37 1.62
C VAL A 159 -23.65 -0.06 3.06
N TYR A 160 -22.74 0.60 3.76
CA TYR A 160 -22.90 1.07 5.13
C TYR A 160 -22.87 2.60 5.10
N PHE A 161 -23.78 3.26 5.78
CA PHE A 161 -23.83 4.73 5.78
C PHE A 161 -24.53 5.28 7.02
N ASP A 162 -24.18 6.51 7.40
CA ASP A 162 -24.89 7.27 8.43
C ASP A 162 -26.07 8.02 7.81
N THR A 163 -27.26 7.92 8.41
CA THR A 163 -28.46 8.65 7.97
C THR A 163 -28.64 9.98 8.67
N GLU A 164 -27.95 10.24 9.79
CA GLU A 164 -28.06 11.50 10.54
C GLU A 164 -27.81 12.73 9.64
N PRO A 165 -26.74 12.76 8.81
CA PRO A 165 -26.46 13.93 7.96
C PRO A 165 -27.53 14.17 6.89
N LEU A 166 -28.32 13.15 6.58
CA LEU A 166 -29.40 13.23 5.60
C LEU A 166 -30.62 13.96 6.19
N GLY A 167 -30.78 13.98 7.52
CA GLY A 167 -32.00 14.42 8.19
C GLY A 167 -33.22 13.59 7.79
N LEU A 168 -32.99 12.33 7.40
CA LEU A 168 -33.96 11.38 6.88
C LEU A 168 -34.16 10.20 7.83
N ASP A 169 -34.06 10.43 9.15
CA ASP A 169 -33.98 9.40 10.19
C ASP A 169 -35.00 8.23 10.08
N ASP A 170 -36.12 8.43 9.38
CA ASP A 170 -37.14 7.40 9.12
C ASP A 170 -37.49 7.17 7.62
N ASP A 171 -36.88 7.87 6.66
CA ASP A 171 -37.22 7.75 5.22
C ASP A 171 -36.12 7.07 4.40
N LEU A 172 -35.91 5.78 4.67
CA LEU A 172 -35.03 4.94 3.84
C LEU A 172 -35.59 4.71 2.42
N HIS A 173 -36.87 4.97 2.19
CA HIS A 173 -37.44 4.77 0.85
C HIS A 173 -36.84 5.75 -0.15
N SER A 174 -36.70 7.04 0.22
CA SER A 174 -36.04 8.02 -0.65
C SER A 174 -34.58 7.67 -0.92
N VAL A 175 -33.86 7.15 0.08
CA VAL A 175 -32.49 6.62 -0.07
C VAL A 175 -32.46 5.44 -1.04
N GLY A 176 -33.38 4.48 -0.89
CA GLY A 176 -33.50 3.31 -1.77
C GLY A 176 -33.64 3.67 -3.25
N SER A 177 -34.43 4.71 -3.55
CA SER A 177 -34.61 5.18 -4.92
C SER A 177 -33.33 5.75 -5.56
N GLU A 178 -32.41 6.28 -4.77
CA GLU A 178 -31.13 6.79 -5.29
C GLU A 178 -30.17 5.65 -5.67
N PHE A 179 -30.34 4.45 -5.09
CA PHE A 179 -29.58 3.25 -5.47
C PHE A 179 -30.01 2.65 -6.81
N GLU A 180 -31.20 2.99 -7.33
CA GLU A 180 -31.64 2.60 -8.69
C GLU A 180 -30.59 3.02 -9.73
N ARG A 181 -29.91 4.16 -9.54
CA ARG A 181 -28.83 4.65 -10.41
C ARG A 181 -27.66 3.67 -10.52
N VAL A 182 -27.33 2.99 -9.43
CA VAL A 182 -26.23 2.03 -9.37
C VAL A 182 -26.60 0.76 -10.14
N ILE A 183 -27.86 0.32 -10.00
CA ILE A 183 -28.41 -0.81 -10.74
C ILE A 183 -28.51 -0.50 -12.22
N ASP A 184 -29.02 0.67 -12.59
CA ASP A 184 -29.07 1.17 -13.96
C ASP A 184 -27.67 1.17 -14.58
N LYS A 185 -26.67 1.65 -13.83
CA LYS A 185 -25.29 1.67 -14.32
C LYS A 185 -24.77 0.25 -14.58
N HIS A 186 -25.07 -0.70 -13.69
CA HIS A 186 -24.66 -2.09 -13.88
C HIS A 186 -25.31 -2.72 -15.13
N VAL A 187 -26.61 -2.51 -15.32
CA VAL A 187 -27.34 -2.98 -16.50
C VAL A 187 -26.84 -2.30 -17.78
N GLU A 188 -26.39 -1.04 -17.72
CA GLU A 188 -25.82 -0.31 -18.85
C GLU A 188 -24.48 -0.92 -19.31
N VAL A 189 -23.60 -1.27 -18.36
CA VAL A 189 -22.19 -1.59 -18.68
C VAL A 189 -21.86 -3.09 -18.66
N CYS A 190 -22.61 -3.89 -17.90
CA CYS A 190 -22.41 -5.33 -17.88
C CYS A 190 -23.17 -5.97 -19.04
N GLU A 191 -22.44 -6.45 -20.06
CA GLU A 191 -23.02 -6.99 -21.30
C GLU A 191 -24.02 -8.15 -21.10
N TYR A 192 -23.92 -8.87 -19.98
CA TYR A 192 -24.76 -10.02 -19.65
C TYR A 192 -25.84 -9.69 -18.62
N ALA A 193 -25.86 -8.47 -18.08
CA ALA A 193 -26.89 -8.01 -17.17
C ALA A 193 -28.15 -7.65 -17.95
N GLY A 194 -29.31 -7.90 -17.34
CA GLY A 194 -30.60 -7.60 -17.96
C GLY A 194 -31.59 -7.11 -16.93
N ARG A 195 -32.51 -6.24 -17.38
CA ARG A 195 -33.53 -5.64 -16.52
C ARG A 195 -34.41 -6.67 -15.82
N SER A 196 -34.63 -7.85 -16.41
CA SER A 196 -35.45 -8.91 -15.81
C SER A 196 -34.92 -9.43 -14.46
N ALA A 197 -33.62 -9.31 -14.20
CA ALA A 197 -32.99 -9.67 -12.93
C ALA A 197 -32.75 -8.45 -12.01
N HIS A 198 -33.05 -7.25 -12.51
CA HIS A 198 -32.77 -5.97 -11.86
C HIS A 198 -33.99 -5.02 -11.95
N ASP A 199 -35.20 -5.59 -11.97
CA ASP A 199 -36.42 -4.83 -12.15
C ASP A 199 -36.86 -4.26 -10.80
N TYR A 200 -36.23 -3.17 -10.37
CA TYR A 200 -36.59 -2.50 -9.13
C TYR A 200 -38.00 -1.88 -9.18
N ASP A 201 -38.62 -1.74 -10.36
CA ASP A 201 -40.03 -1.32 -10.51
C ASP A 201 -41.01 -2.33 -9.85
N THR A 202 -40.58 -3.58 -9.59
CA THR A 202 -41.38 -4.55 -8.85
C THR A 202 -41.24 -4.45 -7.35
N ILE A 203 -40.22 -3.73 -6.86
CA ILE A 203 -39.96 -3.55 -5.44
C ILE A 203 -40.99 -2.57 -4.89
N THR A 204 -41.83 -3.04 -3.97
CA THR A 204 -42.89 -2.19 -3.40
C THR A 204 -42.46 -1.48 -2.13
N ASP A 205 -41.43 -2.00 -1.46
CA ASP A 205 -40.87 -1.46 -0.23
C ASP A 205 -39.41 -1.91 -0.12
N TYR A 206 -38.47 -0.97 -0.14
CA TYR A 206 -37.05 -1.30 -0.07
C TYR A 206 -36.60 -1.88 1.29
N VAL A 207 -37.37 -1.68 2.36
CA VAL A 207 -37.03 -2.13 3.72
C VAL A 207 -37.61 -3.49 4.01
N GLU A 208 -38.87 -3.71 3.63
CA GLU A 208 -39.59 -4.97 3.90
C GLU A 208 -39.31 -6.05 2.84
N GLU A 209 -38.93 -5.68 1.61
CA GLU A 209 -38.66 -6.61 0.51
C GLU A 209 -37.17 -6.92 0.36
N SER A 210 -36.74 -8.09 0.86
CA SER A 210 -35.33 -8.51 0.82
C SER A 210 -34.92 -9.31 -0.43
N ASN A 211 -35.87 -9.64 -1.32
CA ASN A 211 -35.61 -10.49 -2.50
C ASN A 211 -35.35 -9.71 -3.80
N GLY A 212 -35.34 -8.37 -3.72
CA GLY A 212 -35.07 -7.50 -4.86
C GLY A 212 -33.57 -7.32 -5.16
N CYS A 213 -33.26 -6.57 -6.21
CA CYS A 213 -31.88 -6.16 -6.52
C CYS A 213 -31.36 -5.03 -5.60
N ILE A 214 -32.25 -4.42 -4.82
CA ILE A 214 -31.97 -3.39 -3.81
C ILE A 214 -32.77 -3.76 -2.56
N SER A 215 -32.13 -3.75 -1.39
CA SER A 215 -32.82 -3.80 -0.10
C SER A 215 -32.11 -2.93 0.93
N LEU A 216 -32.84 -2.37 1.88
CA LEU A 216 -32.33 -1.44 2.89
C LEU A 216 -32.69 -1.94 4.30
N ASN A 217 -31.87 -1.58 5.28
CA ASN A 217 -32.10 -1.86 6.68
C ASN A 217 -31.68 -0.65 7.52
N ALA A 218 -32.58 -0.20 8.41
CA ALA A 218 -32.38 0.91 9.33
C ALA A 218 -31.39 0.61 10.47
N SER A 219 -30.77 -0.57 10.45
CA SER A 219 -29.74 -0.96 11.38
C SER A 219 -28.62 -1.70 10.67
N VAL A 220 -27.41 -1.52 11.17
CA VAL A 220 -26.24 -2.34 10.80
C VAL A 220 -26.23 -3.69 11.54
N GLU A 221 -27.08 -3.86 12.56
CA GLU A 221 -27.21 -5.13 13.27
C GLU A 221 -27.58 -6.25 12.29
N ASN A 222 -26.83 -7.34 12.35
CA ASN A 222 -26.98 -8.52 11.49
C ASN A 222 -26.62 -8.33 10.01
N MET A 223 -26.31 -7.13 9.50
CA MET A 223 -25.82 -7.01 8.11
C MET A 223 -24.43 -7.64 7.97
N GLY A 224 -23.57 -7.45 8.98
CA GLY A 224 -22.27 -8.11 9.02
C GLY A 224 -22.38 -9.63 9.09
N SER A 225 -23.30 -10.17 9.90
CA SER A 225 -23.54 -11.61 9.98
C SER A 225 -24.23 -12.16 8.72
N TYR A 226 -25.04 -11.36 8.04
CA TYR A 226 -25.69 -11.69 6.76
C TYR A 226 -24.69 -11.75 5.60
N LEU A 227 -23.83 -10.73 5.44
CA LEU A 227 -22.72 -10.78 4.49
C LEU A 227 -21.75 -11.92 4.80
N ALA A 228 -21.43 -12.16 6.07
CA ALA A 228 -20.59 -13.28 6.47
C ALA A 228 -21.28 -14.65 6.25
N ALA A 229 -22.61 -14.72 6.31
CA ALA A 229 -23.37 -15.91 5.92
C ALA A 229 -23.23 -16.20 4.41
N TYR A 230 -23.20 -15.17 3.56
CA TYR A 230 -22.93 -15.29 2.13
C TYR A 230 -21.47 -15.56 1.77
N MET A 231 -20.54 -15.34 2.70
CA MET A 231 -19.15 -15.79 2.57
C MET A 231 -19.00 -17.31 2.69
N GLY A 232 -20.12 -18.04 2.77
CA GLY A 232 -20.19 -19.44 3.09
C GLY A 232 -20.22 -19.63 4.60
N GLY A 233 -21.28 -19.13 5.25
CA GLY A 233 -21.64 -19.28 6.67
C GLY A 233 -21.70 -20.71 7.18
N TYR A 234 -21.33 -21.66 6.34
CA TYR A 234 -20.81 -22.95 6.72
C TYR A 234 -19.39 -22.78 7.26
N THR A 235 -19.23 -22.88 8.58
CA THR A 235 -17.96 -23.25 9.25
C THR A 235 -17.48 -24.66 8.85
N GLU A 236 -18.01 -25.19 7.76
CA GLU A 236 -17.75 -26.52 7.23
C GLU A 236 -16.54 -26.48 6.30
N GLU A 237 -15.84 -27.60 6.27
CA GLU A 237 -14.70 -27.84 5.38
C GLU A 237 -15.09 -27.63 3.91
N LEU A 238 -14.13 -27.23 3.08
CA LEU A 238 -14.39 -26.95 1.66
C LEU A 238 -15.09 -28.11 0.96
N LEU A 239 -14.69 -29.36 1.26
CA LEU A 239 -15.23 -30.58 0.65
C LEU A 239 -16.67 -30.89 1.03
N ASP A 240 -17.18 -30.30 2.11
CA ASP A 240 -18.58 -30.46 2.54
C ASP A 240 -19.51 -29.44 1.86
N LYS A 241 -18.95 -28.45 1.16
CA LYS A 241 -19.73 -27.44 0.45
C LYS A 241 -20.44 -28.01 -0.79
N PRO A 242 -21.58 -27.42 -1.20
CA PRO A 242 -22.30 -27.83 -2.40
C PRO A 242 -21.44 -27.80 -3.68
N ILE A 243 -21.80 -28.64 -4.66
CA ILE A 243 -21.05 -28.73 -5.92
C ILE A 243 -21.05 -27.39 -6.68
N GLU A 244 -22.10 -26.58 -6.53
CA GLU A 244 -22.23 -25.25 -7.11
C GLU A 244 -21.17 -24.30 -6.55
N TYR A 245 -20.93 -24.36 -5.24
CA TYR A 245 -19.88 -23.60 -4.57
C TYR A 245 -18.50 -24.07 -4.98
N LEU A 246 -18.28 -25.38 -5.06
CA LEU A 246 -17.01 -25.95 -5.49
C LEU A 246 -16.68 -25.60 -6.95
N ALA A 247 -17.69 -25.67 -7.83
CA ALA A 247 -17.57 -25.23 -9.20
C ALA A 247 -17.22 -23.73 -9.22
N TRP A 248 -18.06 -22.87 -8.66
CA TRP A 248 -17.77 -21.43 -8.58
C TRP A 248 -16.38 -21.11 -8.01
N GLY A 249 -15.96 -21.82 -6.95
CA GLY A 249 -14.65 -21.62 -6.35
C GLY A 249 -13.49 -21.92 -7.29
N SER A 250 -13.65 -22.92 -8.16
CA SER A 250 -12.67 -23.19 -9.22
C SER A 250 -12.60 -22.10 -10.29
N ILE A 251 -13.67 -21.31 -10.52
CA ILE A 251 -13.58 -20.09 -11.36
C ILE A 251 -12.65 -19.08 -10.69
N TYR A 252 -12.90 -18.73 -9.43
CA TYR A 252 -12.14 -17.70 -8.72
C TYR A 252 -10.68 -18.09 -8.55
N TRP A 253 -10.42 -19.35 -8.24
CA TRP A 253 -9.08 -19.89 -8.14
C TRP A 253 -8.36 -19.83 -9.49
N SER A 254 -8.99 -20.30 -10.57
CA SER A 254 -8.35 -20.31 -11.90
C SER A 254 -8.15 -18.92 -12.52
N ALA A 255 -9.05 -17.98 -12.22
CA ALA A 255 -8.97 -16.59 -12.69
C ALA A 255 -8.12 -15.69 -11.77
N ALA A 256 -7.57 -16.22 -10.66
CA ALA A 256 -6.89 -15.45 -9.62
C ALA A 256 -7.68 -14.21 -9.14
N ARG A 257 -9.02 -14.33 -9.08
CA ARG A 257 -9.93 -13.25 -8.70
C ARG A 257 -10.12 -13.21 -7.18
N ARG A 258 -10.26 -12.00 -6.63
CA ARG A 258 -10.62 -11.79 -5.23
C ARG A 258 -12.13 -11.93 -5.06
N ARG A 259 -12.57 -12.71 -4.08
CA ARG A 259 -14.00 -12.88 -3.73
C ARG A 259 -14.59 -11.70 -2.96
N THR A 260 -13.75 -10.97 -2.25
CA THR A 260 -14.19 -9.84 -1.41
C THR A 260 -13.29 -8.64 -1.64
N SER A 261 -13.91 -7.46 -1.63
CA SER A 261 -13.21 -6.17 -1.54
C SER A 261 -14.00 -5.23 -0.65
N ARG A 262 -13.31 -4.26 -0.05
CA ARG A 262 -13.90 -3.28 0.87
C ARG A 262 -13.40 -1.89 0.54
N SER A 263 -14.20 -0.88 0.85
CA SER A 263 -13.72 0.51 0.83
C SER A 263 -12.64 0.73 1.88
N LYS A 264 -11.91 1.83 1.72
CA LYS A 264 -10.86 2.23 2.66
C LYS A 264 -11.44 2.43 4.06
N VAL A 265 -12.54 3.18 4.17
CA VAL A 265 -13.28 3.45 5.41
C VAL A 265 -13.58 2.17 6.20
N LEU A 266 -14.15 1.14 5.55
CA LEU A 266 -14.45 -0.11 6.24
C LEU A 266 -13.20 -0.86 6.68
N THR A 267 -12.11 -0.76 5.90
CA THR A 267 -10.83 -1.38 6.24
C THR A 267 -10.20 -0.70 7.46
N GLU A 268 -10.29 0.62 7.54
CA GLU A 268 -9.84 1.44 8.67
C GLU A 268 -10.66 1.18 9.94
N ALA A 269 -11.99 1.10 9.84
CA ALA A 269 -12.86 0.74 10.95
C ALA A 269 -12.52 -0.65 11.52
N ILE A 270 -12.35 -1.66 10.66
CA ILE A 270 -11.91 -3.00 11.05
C ILE A 270 -10.55 -2.97 11.77
N ALA A 271 -9.61 -2.15 11.29
CA ALA A 271 -8.29 -2.04 11.88
C ALA A 271 -8.33 -1.36 13.25
N ALA A 272 -9.16 -0.32 13.41
CA ALA A 272 -9.39 0.37 14.67
C ALA A 272 -9.97 -0.59 15.73
N ASP A 273 -10.98 -1.37 15.38
CA ASP A 273 -11.57 -2.36 16.29
C ASP A 273 -10.55 -3.41 16.74
N ALA A 274 -9.73 -3.93 15.82
CA ALA A 274 -8.66 -4.85 16.16
C ALA A 274 -7.56 -4.20 17.03
N CYS A 275 -7.28 -2.91 16.80
CA CYS A 275 -6.34 -2.13 17.58
C CYS A 275 -6.81 -1.97 19.03
N GLU A 276 -8.08 -1.64 19.23
CA GLU A 276 -8.71 -1.55 20.55
C GLU A 276 -8.67 -2.87 21.31
N GLN A 277 -9.09 -3.96 20.66
CA GLN A 277 -9.06 -5.29 21.27
C GLN A 277 -7.63 -5.73 21.64
N ARG A 278 -6.61 -5.27 20.90
CA ARG A 278 -5.21 -5.49 21.27
C ARG A 278 -4.77 -4.66 22.46
N ALA A 279 -5.27 -3.45 22.64
CA ALA A 279 -4.99 -2.63 23.83
C ALA A 279 -5.66 -3.21 25.09
N GLU A 280 -6.85 -3.80 24.92
CA GLU A 280 -7.65 -4.39 26.00
C GLU A 280 -7.18 -5.80 26.42
N SER A 281 -6.42 -6.50 25.57
CA SER A 281 -6.04 -7.89 25.80
C SER A 281 -4.73 -8.02 26.58
N ASP A 282 -4.77 -8.77 27.69
CA ASP A 282 -3.58 -9.13 28.48
C ASP A 282 -2.55 -10.00 27.70
N GLU A 283 -2.95 -10.57 26.56
CA GLU A 283 -2.07 -11.36 25.68
C GLU A 283 -1.30 -10.51 24.65
N SER A 284 -1.56 -9.20 24.62
CA SER A 284 -0.95 -8.25 23.70
C SER A 284 0.03 -7.33 24.43
N ASN A 285 1.12 -6.95 23.75
CA ASN A 285 2.07 -5.97 24.26
C ASN A 285 1.67 -4.52 23.93
N GLN A 286 0.58 -4.32 23.19
CA GLN A 286 0.06 -2.98 22.88
C GLN A 286 -0.64 -2.43 24.13
N THR A 287 -0.19 -1.27 24.61
CA THR A 287 -0.77 -0.62 25.80
C THR A 287 -1.68 0.55 25.45
N ASP A 288 -1.42 1.19 24.31
CA ASP A 288 -2.16 2.39 23.89
C ASP A 288 -3.43 1.97 23.16
N ALA A 289 -4.55 2.61 23.54
CA ALA A 289 -5.82 2.43 22.86
C ALA A 289 -5.77 3.04 21.45
N HIS A 290 -6.73 2.66 20.61
CA HIS A 290 -6.79 3.21 19.26
C HIS A 290 -6.93 4.73 19.30
N GLY A 291 -6.04 5.43 18.60
CA GLY A 291 -6.03 6.88 18.56
C GLY A 291 -5.45 7.57 19.80
N ASP A 292 -5.01 6.86 20.84
CA ASP A 292 -4.31 7.51 21.97
C ASP A 292 -3.00 8.15 21.50
N ALA A 293 -2.18 7.36 20.80
CA ALA A 293 -1.01 7.80 20.08
C ALA A 293 -1.33 7.97 18.59
N VAL A 294 -1.04 9.16 18.05
CA VAL A 294 -1.29 9.51 16.65
C VAL A 294 -0.03 10.06 15.99
N VAL A 295 0.09 9.79 14.69
CA VAL A 295 1.17 10.26 13.83
C VAL A 295 0.59 10.86 12.56
N TRP A 296 1.38 11.71 11.91
CA TRP A 296 1.05 12.24 10.59
C TRP A 296 1.33 11.20 9.51
N ASP A 297 0.39 11.01 8.58
CA ASP A 297 0.51 10.15 7.41
C ASP A 297 0.51 11.00 6.13
N ASP A 298 1.66 11.06 5.44
CA ASP A 298 1.78 11.69 4.12
C ASP A 298 1.19 10.84 2.98
N GLY A 299 0.53 9.74 3.33
CA GLY A 299 -0.13 8.82 2.42
C GLY A 299 -1.38 9.39 1.74
N ARG A 300 -2.00 8.57 0.88
CA ARG A 300 -3.34 8.89 0.34
C ARG A 300 -4.37 8.50 1.38
N GLY A 301 -4.85 9.45 2.18
CA GLY A 301 -5.74 9.13 3.30
C GLY A 301 -6.09 10.26 4.24
N PRO A 302 -6.63 9.89 5.43
CA PRO A 302 -6.60 10.76 6.60
C PRO A 302 -5.16 11.15 6.91
N ASP A 303 -4.93 12.42 7.20
CA ASP A 303 -3.60 12.96 7.48
C ASP A 303 -3.13 12.56 8.90
N VAL A 304 -4.06 12.32 9.82
CA VAL A 304 -3.77 11.91 11.20
C VAL A 304 -4.27 10.49 11.42
N VAL A 305 -3.35 9.58 11.71
CA VAL A 305 -3.63 8.15 11.89
C VAL A 305 -3.12 7.64 13.23
N CYS A 306 -3.70 6.53 13.71
CA CYS A 306 -3.22 5.86 14.91
C CYS A 306 -1.83 5.26 14.66
N GLU A 307 -0.87 5.53 15.55
CA GLU A 307 0.50 4.99 15.46
C GLU A 307 0.52 3.46 15.47
N CYS A 308 -0.40 2.83 16.22
CA CYS A 308 -0.42 1.37 16.39
C CYS A 308 -0.95 0.60 15.18
N CYS A 309 -1.87 1.17 14.41
CA CYS A 309 -2.56 0.44 13.33
C CYS A 309 -2.64 1.17 11.98
N GLY A 310 -2.22 2.44 11.90
CA GLY A 310 -2.26 3.26 10.70
C GLY A 310 -3.67 3.63 10.23
N SER A 311 -4.69 3.43 11.07
CA SER A 311 -6.08 3.79 10.76
C SER A 311 -6.39 5.21 11.23
N GLY A 312 -7.01 6.02 10.36
CA GLY A 312 -7.58 7.33 10.72
C GLY A 312 -9.04 7.28 11.21
N TRP A 313 -9.63 6.09 11.32
CA TRP A 313 -11.02 5.91 11.71
C TRP A 313 -11.30 6.48 13.11
N ALA A 314 -12.32 7.32 13.22
CA ALA A 314 -12.72 7.99 14.46
C ALA A 314 -11.59 8.81 15.14
N ILE A 315 -10.62 9.31 14.36
CA ILE A 315 -9.57 10.19 14.83
C ILE A 315 -9.82 11.61 14.36
N ASP A 316 -9.83 12.55 15.29
CA ASP A 316 -9.89 13.98 15.00
C ASP A 316 -8.65 14.41 14.20
N GLN A 317 -8.89 14.76 12.93
CA GLN A 317 -7.86 15.17 11.97
C GLN A 317 -7.20 16.51 12.30
N SER A 318 -7.74 17.26 13.27
CA SER A 318 -7.13 18.51 13.75
C SER A 318 -6.13 18.33 14.90
N ARG A 319 -5.88 17.09 15.34
CA ARG A 319 -4.99 16.78 16.47
C ARG A 319 -3.51 17.07 16.20
N LEU A 320 -3.08 17.01 14.96
CA LEU A 320 -1.73 17.33 14.54
C LEU A 320 -1.79 18.39 13.44
N ASP A 321 -0.87 19.34 13.50
CA ASP A 321 -0.64 20.25 12.38
C ASP A 321 0.13 19.53 11.29
N ALA A 322 -0.10 19.92 10.04
CA ALA A 322 0.67 19.43 8.91
C ALA A 322 2.17 19.67 9.14
N PRO A 323 3.03 18.70 8.81
CA PRO A 323 4.46 18.88 8.88
C PRO A 323 4.85 20.05 7.99
N VAL A 324 5.78 20.86 8.51
CA VAL A 324 6.32 22.01 7.79
C VAL A 324 6.94 21.52 6.49
N SER A 325 6.57 22.13 5.36
CA SER A 325 7.13 21.74 4.08
C SER A 325 8.63 22.06 4.02
N ASP A 326 9.40 21.31 3.21
CA ASP A 326 10.83 21.57 3.03
C ASP A 326 11.09 23.01 2.53
N ASP A 327 10.15 23.57 1.75
CA ASP A 327 10.22 24.95 1.25
C ASP A 327 10.03 25.96 2.39
N ASP A 328 9.04 25.76 3.26
CA ASP A 328 8.81 26.61 4.44
C ASP A 328 9.96 26.49 5.45
N LEU A 329 10.57 25.30 5.56
CA LEU A 329 11.75 25.07 6.38
C LEU A 329 12.96 25.82 5.82
N SER A 330 13.15 25.84 4.50
CA SER A 330 14.21 26.60 3.82
C SER A 330 14.04 28.10 4.03
N ASP A 331 12.82 28.63 3.89
CA ASP A 331 12.52 30.05 4.08
C ASP A 331 12.71 30.48 5.54
N ALA A 332 12.37 29.62 6.51
CA ALA A 332 12.63 29.86 7.93
C ALA A 332 14.14 29.87 8.25
N LEU A 333 14.91 28.96 7.64
CA LEU A 333 16.37 28.91 7.80
C LEU A 333 17.09 30.11 7.13
N ASP A 334 16.52 30.66 6.05
CA ASP A 334 17.04 31.86 5.39
C ASP A 334 16.66 33.17 6.13
N ALA A 335 15.62 33.15 6.97
CA ALA A 335 15.13 34.30 7.73
C ALA A 335 15.84 34.52 9.09
N GLU A 336 16.49 33.51 9.66
CA GLU A 336 17.21 33.63 10.94
C GLU A 336 18.62 34.22 10.77
N GLY A 337 18.65 35.53 10.58
CA GLY A 337 19.83 36.37 10.79
C GLY A 337 19.96 36.86 12.23
N GLU A 338 19.88 35.99 13.25
CA GLU A 338 20.37 36.20 14.63
C GLU A 338 20.08 34.95 15.48
N SER A 339 21.05 34.03 15.57
CA SER A 339 20.95 32.86 16.45
C SER A 339 20.99 33.31 17.92
N ASP A 340 19.95 33.01 18.68
CA ASP A 340 19.89 33.26 20.12
C ASP A 340 20.89 32.33 20.85
N GLU A 341 21.98 32.90 21.38
CA GLU A 341 23.14 32.16 21.93
C GLU A 341 22.87 31.37 23.25
N THR A 342 21.60 31.09 23.57
CA THR A 342 21.20 30.44 24.82
C THR A 342 20.65 29.02 24.67
N GLU A 343 20.58 28.47 23.47
CA GLU A 343 20.16 27.08 23.30
C GLU A 343 21.26 26.12 23.76
N ARG A 344 20.92 25.27 24.72
CA ARG A 344 21.72 24.06 25.01
C ARG A 344 21.86 23.29 23.71
N GLU A 345 23.08 22.97 23.29
CA GLU A 345 23.31 22.08 22.14
C GLU A 345 22.62 20.74 22.44
N LEU A 346 21.40 20.56 21.92
CA LEU A 346 20.69 19.29 21.94
C LEU A 346 21.52 18.28 21.15
N THR A 347 21.68 17.08 21.70
CA THR A 347 22.29 15.94 21.02
C THR A 347 21.48 15.56 19.77
N LEU A 348 22.08 14.84 18.80
CA LEU A 348 21.36 14.36 17.62
C LEU A 348 20.07 13.59 17.99
N ALA A 349 20.08 12.80 19.06
CA ALA A 349 18.92 12.04 19.50
C ALA A 349 17.78 12.91 20.04
N GLU A 350 18.10 14.07 20.60
CA GLU A 350 17.13 15.05 21.11
C GLU A 350 16.57 15.94 20.00
N ARG A 351 17.37 16.20 18.95
CA ARG A 351 16.93 16.96 17.76
C ARG A 351 15.99 16.17 16.87
N TRP A 352 16.21 14.86 16.77
CA TRP A 352 15.36 13.96 15.97
C TRP A 352 14.74 12.87 16.85
N PRO A 353 13.72 13.24 17.66
CA PRO A 353 13.10 12.34 18.61
C PRO A 353 12.35 11.17 17.96
N THR A 354 12.13 11.17 16.65
CA THR A 354 11.47 10.09 15.90
C THR A 354 12.43 9.24 15.06
N ALA A 355 13.67 9.68 14.82
CA ALA A 355 14.60 8.94 13.98
C ALA A 355 15.15 7.69 14.71
N THR A 356 15.30 6.58 13.98
CA THR A 356 15.85 5.31 14.50
C THR A 356 17.38 5.30 14.47
N ALA A 357 18.00 6.12 13.62
CA ALA A 357 19.43 6.40 13.62
C ALA A 357 19.72 7.77 13.01
N ALA A 358 20.83 8.39 13.40
CA ALA A 358 21.40 9.53 12.71
C ALA A 358 22.92 9.51 12.81
N ALA A 359 23.58 10.14 11.85
CA ALA A 359 25.01 10.39 11.89
C ALA A 359 25.30 11.80 11.37
N SER A 360 26.15 12.54 12.08
CA SER A 360 26.85 13.70 11.57
C SER A 360 28.31 13.31 11.37
N VAL A 361 28.85 13.65 10.20
CA VAL A 361 30.28 13.47 9.92
C VAL A 361 30.91 14.85 9.93
N GLY A 362 31.81 15.07 10.87
CA GLY A 362 32.58 16.30 11.00
C GLY A 362 32.19 17.17 12.19
N GLU A 363 32.93 18.25 12.31
CA GLU A 363 32.87 19.20 13.41
C GLU A 363 31.74 20.22 13.20
N SER A 364 31.13 20.75 14.28
CA SER A 364 30.06 21.76 14.14
C SER A 364 30.52 22.96 13.30
N THR A 365 29.59 23.65 12.62
CA THR A 365 29.91 24.81 11.77
C THR A 365 30.65 25.91 12.53
N THR A 366 30.36 26.07 13.82
CA THR A 366 31.06 26.98 14.73
C THR A 366 32.48 26.50 15.03
N LYS A 367 32.67 25.24 15.45
CA LYS A 367 33.99 24.70 15.75
C LYS A 367 34.88 24.64 14.50
N THR A 368 34.35 24.26 13.33
CA THR A 368 35.06 24.26 12.04
C THR A 368 35.60 25.65 11.68
N ARG A 369 34.79 26.69 11.92
CA ARG A 369 35.18 28.09 11.67
C ARG A 369 36.28 28.55 12.64
N ILE A 370 36.18 28.16 13.91
CA ILE A 370 37.20 28.44 14.94
C ILE A 370 38.50 27.71 14.57
N ARG A 371 38.46 26.40 14.27
CA ARG A 371 39.61 25.60 13.86
C ARG A 371 40.34 26.23 12.67
N LYS A 372 39.60 26.56 11.60
CA LYS A 372 40.16 27.21 10.41
C LYS A 372 40.86 28.54 10.74
N ARG A 373 40.29 29.36 11.65
CA ARG A 373 40.91 30.62 12.08
C ARG A 373 42.20 30.37 12.87
N VAL A 374 42.16 29.44 13.83
CA VAL A 374 43.31 29.05 14.66
C VAL A 374 44.43 28.48 13.78
N GLU A 375 44.13 27.53 12.91
CA GLU A 375 45.10 26.93 11.97
C GLU A 375 45.68 27.95 11.00
N THR A 376 44.86 28.88 10.50
CA THR A 376 45.32 29.97 9.63
C THR A 376 46.29 30.87 10.38
N GLU A 377 45.98 31.26 11.61
CA GLU A 377 46.86 32.09 12.45
C GLU A 377 48.16 31.35 12.78
N LEU A 378 48.09 30.06 13.16
CA LEU A 378 49.27 29.22 13.41
C LEU A 378 50.18 29.09 12.18
N LYS A 379 49.61 29.05 10.98
CA LYS A 379 50.36 28.98 9.71
C LYS A 379 51.18 30.24 9.44
N TYR A 380 50.76 31.41 9.95
CA TYR A 380 51.42 32.70 9.69
C TYR A 380 52.17 33.27 10.91
N CYS A 381 52.10 32.62 12.07
CA CYS A 381 52.87 33.00 13.24
C CYS A 381 54.26 32.34 13.26
N ASN A 382 55.30 33.13 13.58
CA ASN A 382 56.66 32.62 13.77
C ASN A 382 56.86 31.94 15.14
N ASP A 383 56.08 32.35 16.14
CA ASP A 383 56.06 31.78 17.49
C ASP A 383 54.62 31.38 17.83
N VAL A 384 54.43 30.21 18.45
CA VAL A 384 53.10 29.71 18.85
C VAL A 384 52.54 30.61 19.96
N PRO A 385 51.42 31.33 19.74
CA PRO A 385 50.84 32.20 20.76
C PRO A 385 50.25 31.37 21.91
N THR A 386 49.98 32.00 23.05
CA THR A 386 49.22 31.34 24.13
C THR A 386 47.73 31.21 23.76
N VAL A 387 47.00 30.29 24.38
CA VAL A 387 45.55 30.12 24.16
C VAL A 387 44.79 31.43 24.37
N ALA A 388 45.13 32.19 25.42
CA ALA A 388 44.52 33.50 25.69
C ALA A 388 44.78 34.52 24.57
N GLU A 389 45.99 34.53 24.00
CA GLU A 389 46.30 35.38 22.84
C GLU A 389 45.57 34.92 21.58
N MET A 390 45.45 33.61 21.36
CA MET A 390 44.74 33.05 20.21
C MET A 390 43.25 33.40 20.24
N LEU A 391 42.62 33.25 21.41
CA LEU A 391 41.22 33.65 21.65
C LEU A 391 41.03 35.14 21.40
N GLY A 392 41.91 35.98 21.98
CA GLY A 392 41.83 37.44 21.86
C GLY A 392 42.04 37.95 20.42
N ARG A 393 43.02 37.41 19.70
CA ARG A 393 43.33 37.84 18.32
C ARG A 393 42.26 37.45 17.31
N ASN A 394 41.61 36.30 17.52
CA ASN A 394 40.57 35.78 16.62
C ASN A 394 39.14 36.12 17.05
N MET A 395 39.00 36.91 18.14
CA MET A 395 37.72 37.24 18.78
C MET A 395 36.85 35.99 19.01
N ILE A 396 37.45 34.96 19.59
CA ILE A 396 36.79 33.70 19.94
C ILE A 396 36.33 33.81 21.40
N ASP A 397 35.09 33.40 21.68
CA ASP A 397 34.55 33.39 23.04
C ASP A 397 35.39 32.50 23.98
N PRO A 398 35.71 32.94 25.21
CA PRO A 398 36.46 32.15 26.19
C PRO A 398 35.88 30.77 26.49
N LYS A 399 34.57 30.54 26.27
CA LYS A 399 33.93 29.21 26.41
C LYS A 399 34.57 28.14 25.52
N HIS A 400 35.26 28.54 24.45
CA HIS A 400 35.95 27.63 23.53
C HIS A 400 37.44 27.46 23.83
N ALA A 401 37.94 27.89 24.99
CA ALA A 401 39.36 27.83 25.33
C ALA A 401 39.96 26.42 25.23
N GLU A 402 39.27 25.42 25.79
CA GLU A 402 39.71 24.01 25.75
C GLU A 402 39.80 23.48 24.31
N PHE A 403 38.80 23.83 23.48
CA PHE A 403 38.78 23.45 22.07
C PHE A 403 39.90 24.13 21.26
N VAL A 404 40.16 25.41 21.49
CA VAL A 404 41.28 26.12 20.84
C VAL A 404 42.62 25.55 21.27
N GLU A 405 42.77 25.15 22.54
CA GLU A 405 43.95 24.47 23.04
C GLU A 405 44.18 23.11 22.34
N SER A 406 43.15 22.29 22.18
CA SER A 406 43.17 21.03 21.41
C SER A 406 43.62 21.27 19.96
N VAL A 407 43.02 22.24 19.25
CA VAL A 407 43.41 22.60 17.88
C VAL A 407 44.88 23.06 17.82
N MET A 408 45.32 23.87 18.77
CA MET A 408 46.72 24.35 18.84
C MET A 408 47.71 23.21 19.10
N ASN A 409 47.29 22.15 19.77
CA ASN A 409 48.07 20.94 20.02
C ASN A 409 48.03 19.93 18.85
N GLY A 410 47.23 20.21 17.80
CA GLY A 410 47.08 19.35 16.63
C GLY A 410 46.15 18.15 16.88
N GLU A 411 45.25 18.25 17.86
CA GLU A 411 44.25 17.22 18.14
C GLU A 411 43.07 17.36 17.16
N ASP A 412 42.64 16.22 16.61
CA ASP A 412 41.52 16.12 15.68
C ASP A 412 40.32 15.50 16.41
N ASP A 413 39.57 16.36 17.09
CA ASP A 413 38.36 16.00 17.84
C ASP A 413 37.10 15.97 16.94
N SER A 414 37.25 15.70 15.64
CA SER A 414 36.12 15.55 14.72
C SER A 414 35.40 14.20 14.92
N GLU A 415 35.16 13.79 16.17
CA GLU A 415 34.43 12.56 16.43
C GLU A 415 33.02 12.68 15.83
N PRO A 416 32.65 11.77 14.91
CA PRO A 416 31.33 11.78 14.31
C PRO A 416 30.31 11.54 15.41
N GLU A 417 29.38 12.48 15.57
CA GLU A 417 28.26 12.27 16.45
C GLU A 417 27.29 11.34 15.72
N SER A 418 26.97 10.21 16.32
CA SER A 418 25.97 9.31 15.76
C SER A 418 25.15 8.70 16.86
N PHE A 419 23.90 8.42 16.56
CA PHE A 419 23.10 7.53 17.38
C PHE A 419 22.48 6.48 16.49
N ARG A 420 22.37 5.27 17.02
CA ARG A 420 21.45 4.25 16.55
C ARG A 420 20.62 3.92 17.77
N ARG A 421 19.33 4.23 17.73
CA ARG A 421 18.41 3.63 18.69
C ARG A 421 18.43 2.15 18.40
N ALA A 422 18.35 1.33 19.44
CA ALA A 422 18.17 -0.09 19.23
C ALA A 422 17.01 -0.24 18.25
N SER A 423 17.32 -0.60 17.00
CA SER A 423 16.37 -1.31 16.18
C SER A 423 15.95 -2.47 17.07
N LEU A 424 14.66 -2.74 17.12
CA LEU A 424 14.19 -3.94 17.76
C LEU A 424 14.99 -5.07 17.12
N ASP A 425 16.03 -5.59 17.80
CA ASP A 425 16.86 -6.75 17.41
C ASP A 425 15.99 -8.05 17.34
N SER A 426 14.68 -7.87 17.18
CA SER A 426 13.57 -8.80 17.26
C SER A 426 12.60 -8.60 16.09
N GLU A 427 13.00 -7.90 15.01
CA GLU A 427 12.20 -7.90 13.78
C GLU A 427 12.22 -9.30 13.15
N TRP A 428 11.06 -9.94 13.19
CA TRP A 428 10.84 -11.25 12.61
C TRP A 428 10.62 -11.11 11.10
N HIS A 429 11.32 -11.93 10.32
CA HIS A 429 11.12 -12.00 8.87
C HIS A 429 10.71 -13.42 8.46
N LEU A 430 9.89 -13.50 7.40
CA LEU A 430 9.50 -14.77 6.82
C LEU A 430 10.72 -15.42 6.16
N GLU A 431 11.16 -16.55 6.69
CA GLU A 431 12.34 -17.27 6.22
C GLU A 431 11.98 -18.33 5.19
N ALA A 432 10.94 -19.14 5.47
CA ALA A 432 10.56 -20.27 4.63
C ALA A 432 9.06 -20.60 4.72
N ILE A 433 8.56 -21.27 3.69
CA ILE A 433 7.28 -21.97 3.70
C ILE A 433 7.57 -23.46 3.82
N VAL A 434 7.13 -24.06 4.92
CA VAL A 434 7.37 -25.46 5.24
C VAL A 434 6.13 -26.25 4.89
N ASP A 435 6.28 -27.29 4.08
CA ASP A 435 5.16 -28.17 3.76
C ASP A 435 4.92 -29.26 4.82
N ARG A 436 3.85 -30.04 4.63
CA ARG A 436 3.46 -31.10 5.57
C ARG A 436 4.52 -32.19 5.72
N ASP A 437 5.33 -32.41 4.70
CA ASP A 437 6.40 -33.41 4.70
C ASP A 437 7.71 -32.84 5.26
N GLY A 438 7.73 -31.54 5.59
CA GLY A 438 8.86 -30.80 6.16
C GLY A 438 9.81 -30.23 5.12
N GLU A 439 9.43 -30.22 3.83
CA GLU A 439 10.22 -29.61 2.77
C GLU A 439 10.08 -28.08 2.83
N GLU A 440 11.20 -27.39 2.72
CA GLU A 440 11.27 -25.94 2.80
C GLU A 440 11.27 -25.32 1.41
N HIS A 441 10.35 -24.40 1.21
CA HIS A 441 10.19 -23.63 -0.01
C HIS A 441 10.54 -22.18 0.27
N ALA A 442 11.28 -21.55 -0.64
CA ALA A 442 11.54 -20.12 -0.54
C ALA A 442 10.21 -19.35 -0.56
N PRO A 443 10.05 -18.29 0.25
CA PRO A 443 8.80 -17.50 0.35
C PRO A 443 8.41 -16.77 -0.94
N ASN A 444 9.16 -16.96 -2.02
CA ASN A 444 9.04 -16.28 -3.30
C ASN A 444 8.17 -17.08 -4.30
N GLY A 445 7.75 -18.30 -3.97
CA GLY A 445 7.16 -19.26 -4.92
C GLY A 445 5.65 -19.10 -5.20
N GLY A 446 4.98 -18.09 -4.63
CA GLY A 446 3.51 -17.98 -4.64
C GLY A 446 2.92 -16.79 -5.41
N GLY A 447 3.71 -16.03 -6.16
CA GLY A 447 3.27 -14.81 -6.86
C GLY A 447 3.74 -14.72 -8.30
N VAL A 448 3.13 -13.80 -9.07
CA VAL A 448 3.54 -13.48 -10.45
C VAL A 448 4.99 -12.99 -10.42
N ASP A 449 5.84 -13.52 -11.30
CA ASP A 449 7.23 -13.06 -11.46
C ASP A 449 7.25 -11.56 -11.80
N MET A 450 7.59 -10.74 -10.82
CA MET A 450 7.77 -9.31 -11.02
C MET A 450 9.17 -9.09 -11.59
N ALA A 451 9.26 -8.84 -12.89
CA ALA A 451 10.50 -8.36 -13.50
C ALA A 451 10.66 -6.86 -13.19
N PRO A 452 11.83 -6.40 -12.71
CA PRO A 452 12.07 -4.97 -12.53
C PRO A 452 11.95 -4.25 -13.88
N LEU A 453 10.97 -3.36 -13.99
CA LEU A 453 10.75 -2.55 -15.18
C LEU A 453 11.81 -1.44 -15.24
N LYS A 454 12.95 -1.68 -15.92
CA LYS A 454 13.87 -0.60 -16.24
C LYS A 454 13.23 0.30 -17.31
N LEU A 455 13.12 1.60 -17.03
CA LEU A 455 12.68 2.58 -18.04
C LEU A 455 13.55 2.45 -19.30
N PRO A 456 12.99 2.57 -20.51
CA PRO A 456 13.73 2.33 -21.76
C PRO A 456 15.06 3.10 -21.87
N VAL A 457 15.11 4.34 -21.36
CA VAL A 457 16.33 5.16 -21.33
C VAL A 457 17.39 4.53 -20.42
N GLN A 458 17.02 4.14 -19.20
CA GLN A 458 17.94 3.51 -18.26
C GLN A 458 18.42 2.15 -18.78
N ARG A 459 17.53 1.39 -19.41
CA ARG A 459 17.87 0.10 -20.01
C ARG A 459 18.91 0.26 -21.12
N ILE A 460 18.74 1.24 -22.01
CA ILE A 460 19.73 1.55 -23.05
C ILE A 460 21.04 2.04 -22.45
N LEU A 461 21.00 2.90 -21.43
CA LEU A 461 22.22 3.39 -20.78
C LEU A 461 23.03 2.23 -20.18
N ASP A 462 22.38 1.35 -19.42
CA ASP A 462 23.02 0.25 -18.69
C ASP A 462 23.53 -0.89 -19.60
N GLU A 463 22.77 -1.20 -20.65
CA GLU A 463 22.96 -2.42 -21.46
C GLU A 463 23.68 -2.16 -22.79
N THR A 464 24.06 -0.91 -23.09
CA THR A 464 24.86 -0.55 -24.28
C THR A 464 26.24 0.00 -23.90
N ARG A 465 27.03 0.39 -24.90
CA ARG A 465 28.33 1.05 -24.66
C ARG A 465 28.22 2.41 -23.98
N LEU A 466 27.02 3.02 -23.92
CA LEU A 466 26.77 4.30 -23.25
C LEU A 466 27.05 4.29 -21.74
N ARG A 467 27.04 3.13 -21.07
CA ARG A 467 27.40 3.00 -19.64
C ARG A 467 28.83 3.46 -19.31
N HIS A 468 29.70 3.55 -20.32
CA HIS A 468 31.11 3.90 -20.14
C HIS A 468 31.28 5.41 -20.21
N SER A 469 32.11 5.99 -19.33
CA SER A 469 32.43 7.41 -19.42
C SER A 469 33.37 7.70 -20.61
N LEU A 470 33.02 8.73 -21.38
CA LEU A 470 33.86 9.24 -22.47
C LEU A 470 35.19 9.80 -21.94
N GLY A 471 36.24 9.58 -22.73
CA GLY A 471 37.57 10.14 -22.54
C GLY A 471 37.69 11.53 -23.16
N ARG A 472 38.85 12.17 -22.97
CA ARG A 472 39.09 13.50 -23.52
C ARG A 472 39.20 13.40 -25.05
N GLY A 473 38.32 14.10 -25.77
CA GLY A 473 38.32 14.12 -27.24
C GLY A 473 37.37 13.12 -27.89
N GLU A 474 36.67 12.31 -27.08
CA GLU A 474 35.68 11.34 -27.56
C GLU A 474 34.27 11.93 -27.57
N MET A 475 33.42 11.45 -28.48
CA MET A 475 31.99 11.77 -28.53
C MET A 475 31.14 10.57 -28.94
N TRP A 476 29.95 10.49 -28.35
CA TRP A 476 28.91 9.59 -28.84
C TRP A 476 28.32 10.15 -30.13
N ARG A 477 28.04 9.27 -31.10
CA ARG A 477 27.42 9.64 -32.37
C ARG A 477 26.38 8.62 -32.81
N CYS A 478 25.22 9.12 -33.22
CA CYS A 478 24.18 8.31 -33.82
C CYS A 478 24.44 8.17 -35.33
N SER A 479 24.64 6.96 -35.83
CA SER A 479 24.86 6.70 -37.26
C SER A 479 23.63 7.01 -38.14
N LYS A 480 22.41 7.06 -37.57
CA LYS A 480 21.17 7.34 -38.33
C LYS A 480 20.99 8.81 -38.69
N CYS A 481 21.26 9.71 -37.75
CA CYS A 481 20.98 11.14 -37.89
C CYS A 481 22.20 12.02 -37.69
N ASN A 482 23.36 11.42 -37.38
CA ASN A 482 24.63 12.09 -37.11
C ASN A 482 24.59 13.05 -35.90
N PHE A 483 23.58 12.91 -35.03
CA PHE A 483 23.53 13.58 -33.73
C PHE A 483 24.73 13.12 -32.89
N ALA A 484 25.46 14.07 -32.31
CA ALA A 484 26.67 13.76 -31.58
C ALA A 484 26.81 14.65 -30.34
N TYR A 485 27.26 14.07 -29.22
CA TYR A 485 27.27 14.76 -27.93
C TYR A 485 28.41 14.25 -27.03
N HIS A 486 28.87 15.13 -26.14
CA HIS A 486 29.93 14.84 -25.17
C HIS A 486 29.31 14.79 -23.76
N ASP A 487 28.73 13.66 -23.39
CA ASP A 487 28.14 13.45 -22.07
C ASP A 487 28.43 12.03 -21.54
N ASP A 488 27.82 11.71 -20.40
CA ASP A 488 27.85 10.40 -19.76
C ASP A 488 26.95 9.34 -20.44
N GLY A 489 26.48 9.63 -21.66
CA GLY A 489 25.61 8.74 -22.43
C GLY A 489 24.11 8.94 -22.20
N THR A 490 23.70 9.70 -21.18
CA THR A 490 22.28 9.87 -20.81
C THR A 490 21.48 10.59 -21.89
N VAL A 491 22.00 11.69 -22.45
CA VAL A 491 21.36 12.45 -23.53
C VAL A 491 21.29 11.60 -24.79
N HIS A 492 22.30 10.77 -25.04
CA HIS A 492 22.32 9.89 -26.21
C HIS A 492 21.32 8.73 -26.09
N ALA A 493 21.17 8.14 -24.90
CA ALA A 493 20.15 7.13 -24.61
C ALA A 493 18.74 7.71 -24.80
N ARG A 494 18.50 8.92 -24.29
CA ARG A 494 17.23 9.63 -24.49
C ARG A 494 16.94 9.90 -25.97
N HIS A 495 17.95 10.33 -26.73
CA HIS A 495 17.84 10.55 -28.17
C HIS A 495 17.38 9.29 -28.92
N PHE A 496 17.92 8.11 -28.59
CA PHE A 496 17.47 6.86 -29.20
C PHE A 496 16.00 6.54 -28.92
N VAL A 497 15.55 6.74 -27.68
CA VAL A 497 14.17 6.46 -27.28
C VAL A 497 13.19 7.47 -27.87
N GLU A 498 13.46 8.77 -27.71
CA GLU A 498 12.48 9.83 -28.01
C GLU A 498 12.44 10.18 -29.51
N GLU A 499 13.59 10.25 -30.19
CA GLU A 499 13.67 10.69 -31.60
C GLU A 499 13.60 9.53 -32.60
N HIS A 500 13.98 8.32 -32.18
CA HIS A 500 14.06 7.15 -33.06
C HIS A 500 13.17 5.98 -32.62
N GLY A 501 12.53 6.05 -31.45
CA GLY A 501 11.69 4.98 -30.92
C GLY A 501 12.45 3.67 -30.66
N ILE A 502 13.78 3.75 -30.51
CA ILE A 502 14.62 2.58 -30.27
C ILE A 502 14.64 2.35 -28.76
N THR A 503 14.03 1.26 -28.33
CA THR A 503 13.95 0.85 -26.91
C THR A 503 14.71 -0.46 -26.63
N ASP A 504 15.17 -1.11 -27.69
CA ASP A 504 15.96 -2.34 -27.66
C ASP A 504 17.47 -2.02 -27.62
N PRO A 505 18.23 -2.50 -26.61
CA PRO A 505 19.65 -2.20 -26.47
C PRO A 505 20.52 -2.69 -27.63
N GLU A 506 20.24 -3.85 -28.22
CA GLU A 506 21.02 -4.38 -29.35
C GLU A 506 20.88 -3.46 -30.58
N SER A 507 19.65 -3.03 -30.85
CA SER A 507 19.34 -2.08 -31.91
C SER A 507 19.96 -0.70 -31.66
N ALA A 508 20.00 -0.24 -30.41
CA ALA A 508 20.63 1.02 -30.01
C ALA A 508 22.15 0.96 -30.16
N ASP A 509 22.78 -0.13 -29.71
CA ASP A 509 24.22 -0.31 -29.78
C ASP A 509 24.70 -0.45 -31.23
N HIS A 510 23.90 -1.06 -32.12
CA HIS A 510 24.24 -1.16 -33.55
C HIS A 510 24.34 0.21 -34.24
N VAL A 511 23.56 1.20 -33.79
CA VAL A 511 23.54 2.53 -34.40
C VAL A 511 24.42 3.53 -33.66
N LEU A 512 24.96 3.13 -32.50
CA LEU A 512 25.88 3.90 -31.69
C LEU A 512 27.31 3.84 -32.25
N LEU A 513 27.91 5.00 -32.43
CA LEU A 513 29.31 5.16 -32.79
C LEU A 513 30.02 5.96 -31.70
N VAL A 514 31.30 5.68 -31.52
CA VAL A 514 32.20 6.53 -30.73
C VAL A 514 33.20 7.11 -31.70
N ASP A 515 33.19 8.42 -31.84
CA ASP A 515 34.24 9.13 -32.55
C ASP A 515 35.31 9.50 -31.53
N ASP A 516 36.56 9.18 -31.84
CA ASP A 516 37.71 9.62 -31.06
C ASP A 516 38.68 10.41 -31.95
N TYR A 517 39.13 11.55 -31.42
CA TYR A 517 40.12 12.39 -32.07
C TYR A 517 41.55 11.83 -31.94
N TYR A 518 41.80 10.98 -30.93
CA TYR A 518 43.12 10.46 -30.60
C TYR A 518 43.37 9.01 -31.06
N ASP A 519 42.39 8.37 -31.70
CA ASP A 519 42.42 6.98 -32.18
C ASP A 519 42.86 5.97 -31.07
N GLU A 520 42.38 6.15 -29.85
CA GLU A 520 42.60 5.24 -28.71
C GLU A 520 41.65 4.03 -28.75
N ASP A 521 42.17 2.83 -28.51
CA ASP A 521 41.36 1.59 -28.48
C ASP A 521 40.81 1.33 -27.06
N ARG A 522 39.53 1.66 -26.84
CA ARG A 522 38.84 1.51 -25.55
C ARG A 522 37.60 0.62 -25.63
N GLU A 523 37.18 0.09 -24.49
CA GLU A 523 36.05 -0.84 -24.41
C GLU A 523 34.73 -0.24 -24.92
N CYS A 524 34.51 1.07 -24.74
CA CYS A 524 33.36 1.78 -25.30
C CYS A 524 33.34 1.81 -26.84
N MET A 525 34.45 1.55 -27.52
CA MET A 525 34.56 1.57 -28.98
C MET A 525 34.38 0.19 -29.62
N ARG A 526 34.55 -0.88 -28.84
CA ARG A 526 34.46 -2.26 -29.34
C ARG A 526 33.00 -2.72 -29.34
N HIS A 527 32.48 -3.06 -30.51
CA HIS A 527 31.11 -3.57 -30.59
C HIS A 527 31.02 -4.94 -29.90
N PRO A 528 29.99 -5.24 -29.08
CA PRO A 528 29.86 -6.50 -28.35
C PRO A 528 29.94 -7.74 -29.26
N ALA A 529 29.43 -7.62 -30.49
CA ALA A 529 29.48 -8.69 -31.50
C ALA A 529 30.88 -9.01 -32.06
N GLU A 530 31.90 -8.16 -31.85
CA GLU A 530 33.27 -8.41 -32.30
C GLU A 530 34.06 -9.36 -31.35
N ARG A 531 33.45 -9.81 -30.24
CA ARG A 531 34.08 -10.76 -29.30
C ARG A 531 34.10 -12.23 -29.77
N HIS A 532 33.55 -12.57 -30.93
CA HIS A 532 33.55 -13.93 -31.46
C HIS A 532 34.41 -14.07 -32.72
N ASP A 533 35.74 -14.01 -32.58
CA ASP A 533 36.68 -14.65 -33.52
C ASP A 533 38.12 -14.74 -32.93
N SER A 534 38.24 -15.26 -31.71
CA SER A 534 39.48 -15.89 -31.21
C SER A 534 39.26 -16.53 -29.84
N GLY A 535 39.03 -17.85 -29.83
CA GLY A 535 38.88 -18.68 -28.64
C GLY A 535 38.54 -20.11 -29.00
#